data_AF-A0A3S4M7D1-F1
#
_entry.id   AF-A0A3S4M7D1-F1
#
_cell.length_a   1.000
_cell.length_b   1.000
_cell.length_c   1.000
_cell.angle_alpha   90.00
_cell.angle_beta   90.00
_cell.angle_gamma   90.00
#
_symmetry.space_group_name_H-M   'P 1'
#
loop_
_entity.id
_entity.type
_entity.pdbx_description
1 polymer ?
#
loop_
_entity_poly.entity_id
_entity_poly.type
_entity_poly.pdbx_seq_one_letter_code
_entity_poly.pdbx_strand_id
1 'polypeptide(L)' 'MRQQQAEWFTNRSGHSSFRAEVVQSEGGFTAIISRRTGYSSRDWQYQQLASAGQFASARKALRAGRQMAQQMAWLRYRFD' A
#
# COMPACT_ATOMS: atom_id res chain seq x y z
N MET A 1 -15.03 -1.09 -11.41
CA MET A 1 -13.55 -1.17 -11.50
C MET A 1 -13.06 -2.28 -10.59
N ARG A 2 -12.32 -3.29 -11.09
CA ARG A 2 -11.76 -4.35 -10.24
C ARG A 2 -10.43 -3.88 -9.63
N GLN A 3 -10.47 -3.46 -8.37
CA GLN A 3 -9.26 -3.21 -7.59
C GLN A 3 -8.59 -4.56 -7.30
N GLN A 4 -7.44 -4.83 -7.93
CA GLN A 4 -6.59 -5.94 -7.49
C GLN A 4 -5.92 -5.51 -6.17
N GLN A 5 -6.50 -5.94 -5.05
CA GLN A 5 -5.99 -5.63 -3.72
C GLN A 5 -4.79 -6.54 -3.41
N ALA A 6 -3.64 -5.93 -3.08
CA ALA A 6 -2.49 -6.67 -2.58
C ALA A 6 -2.66 -7.03 -1.10
N GLU A 7 -1.92 -8.06 -0.66
CA GLU A 7 -1.75 -8.44 0.74
C GLU A 7 -1.23 -7.26 1.58
N TRP A 8 -1.62 -7.22 2.86
CA TRP A 8 -1.11 -6.26 3.83
C TRP A 8 0.25 -6.71 4.36
N PHE A 9 1.27 -5.88 4.22
CA PHE A 9 2.58 -6.06 4.85
C PHE A 9 2.58 -5.35 6.19
N THR A 10 2.62 -6.11 7.28
CA THR A 10 2.68 -5.55 8.64
C THR A 10 4.12 -5.32 9.06
N ASN A 11 4.39 -4.16 9.66
CA ASN A 11 5.70 -3.83 10.21
C ASN A 11 6.02 -4.66 11.46
N ARG A 12 7.26 -4.55 11.95
CA ARG A 12 7.74 -5.35 13.07
C ARG A 12 6.99 -5.12 14.39
N SER A 13 6.49 -3.91 14.65
CA SER A 13 5.73 -3.60 15.87
C SER A 13 4.31 -4.15 15.85
N GLY A 14 3.80 -4.56 14.68
CA GLY A 14 2.42 -4.99 14.52
C GLY A 14 1.41 -3.83 14.46
N HIS A 15 1.85 -2.59 14.70
CA HIS A 15 0.96 -1.43 14.78
C HIS A 15 0.62 -0.84 13.40
N SER A 16 1.51 -0.96 12.41
CA SER A 16 1.28 -0.44 11.05
C SER A 16 1.31 -1.54 9.99
N SER A 17 0.29 -1.58 9.14
CA SER A 17 0.25 -2.41 7.93
C SER A 17 0.20 -1.53 6.67
N PHE A 18 0.79 -2.01 5.57
CA PHE A 18 0.82 -1.31 4.29
C PHE A 18 0.31 -2.22 3.18
N ARG A 19 -0.50 -1.68 2.26
CA ARG A 19 -0.92 -2.40 1.05
C ARG A 19 -0.81 -1.53 -0.17
N ALA A 20 -0.66 -2.18 -1.32
CA ALA A 20 -0.76 -1.54 -2.61
C ALA A 20 -2.18 -1.67 -3.19
N GLU A 21 -2.69 -0.56 -3.70
CA GLU A 21 -3.95 -0.47 -4.44
C GLU A 21 -3.65 0.07 -5.83
N VAL A 22 -4.19 -0.57 -6.87
CA VAL A 22 -4.04 -0.08 -8.24
C VAL A 22 -5.35 0.58 -8.65
N VAL A 23 -5.25 1.86 -9.03
CA VAL A 23 -6.35 2.66 -9.55
C VAL A 23 -6.10 2.96 -11.02
N GLN A 24 -7.13 2.79 -11.84
CA GLN A 24 -7.09 3.20 -13.24
C GLN A 24 -7.34 4.72 -13.33
N SER A 25 -6.52 5.39 -14.14
CA SER A 25 -6.54 6.83 -14.40
C SER A 25 -6.50 7.07 -15.91
N GLU A 26 -6.79 8.28 -16.38
CA GLU A 26 -6.88 8.61 -17.82
C GLU A 26 -5.63 8.20 -18.63
N GLY A 27 -4.44 8.19 -18.02
CA GLY A 27 -3.17 7.85 -18.67
C GLY A 27 -2.60 6.46 -18.32
N GLY A 28 -3.32 5.63 -17.57
CA GLY A 28 -2.84 4.29 -17.19
C GLY A 28 -3.20 3.91 -15.76
N PHE A 29 -2.26 3.30 -15.05
CA PHE A 29 -2.48 2.69 -13.74
C PHE A 29 -1.58 3.32 -12.69
N THR A 30 -2.19 3.85 -11.64
CA THR A 30 -1.48 4.44 -10.51
C THR A 30 -1.47 3.45 -9.36
N ALA A 31 -0.29 3.19 -8.81
CA ALA A 31 -0.16 2.40 -7.59
C ALA A 31 -0.18 3.33 -6.39
N ILE A 32 -1.17 3.16 -5.53
CA ILE A 32 -1.38 3.89 -4.28
C ILE A 32 -0.97 2.99 -3.13
N ILE A 33 -0.27 3.55 -2.14
CA ILE A 33 0.05 2.85 -0.90
C ILE A 33 -0.89 3.33 0.21
N SER A 34 -1.67 2.39 0.72
CA SER A 34 -2.53 2.59 1.88
C SER A 34 -1.82 2.05 3.11
N ARG A 35 -1.82 2.84 4.18
CA ARG A 35 -1.44 2.44 5.53
C ARG A 35 -2.70 2.17 6.33
N ARG A 36 -2.62 1.17 7.20
CA ARG A 36 -3.56 0.93 8.27
C ARG A 36 -2.80 0.89 9.58
N THR A 37 -3.29 1.58 10.60
CA THR A 37 -2.73 1.53 11.96
C THR A 37 -3.72 0.94 12.94
N GLY A 38 -3.22 0.35 14.03
CA GLY A 38 -4.04 -0.27 15.08
C GLY A 38 -3.80 -1.77 15.18
N TYR A 39 -4.15 -2.35 16.32
CA TYR A 39 -3.84 -3.74 16.65
C TYR A 39 -4.97 -4.71 16.27
N SER A 40 -6.19 -4.21 16.06
CA SER A 40 -7.36 -5.01 15.72
C SER A 40 -8.30 -4.29 14.74
N SER A 41 -9.24 -5.03 14.17
CA SER A 41 -10.24 -4.44 13.27
C SER A 41 -11.15 -3.39 13.90
N ARG A 42 -11.19 -3.30 15.24
CA ARG A 42 -12.01 -2.34 15.98
C ARG A 42 -11.38 -0.94 16.08
N ASP A 43 -10.07 -0.85 15.96
CA ASP A 43 -9.28 0.39 16.12
C ASP A 43 -8.50 0.76 14.84
N TRP A 44 -8.75 0.05 13.74
CA TRP A 44 -8.05 0.33 12.49
C TRP A 44 -8.36 1.72 11.94
N GLN A 45 -7.30 2.53 11.79
CA GLN A 45 -7.35 3.78 11.04
C GLN A 45 -6.68 3.58 9.69
N TYR A 46 -7.29 4.12 8.62
CA TYR A 46 -6.78 3.98 7.26
C TYR A 46 -6.31 5.33 6.74
N GLN A 47 -5.15 5.34 6.08
CA GLN A 47 -4.57 6.53 5.49
C GLN A 47 -3.90 6.19 4.15
N GLN A 48 -4.13 7.00 3.13
CA GLN A 48 -3.33 6.96 1.91
C GLN A 48 -2.02 7.72 2.14
N LEU A 49 -0.88 7.07 1.92
CA LEU A 49 0.42 7.59 2.36
C LEU A 49 1.32 8.02 1.20
N ALA A 50 1.30 7.27 0.10
CA ALA A 50 2.16 7.53 -1.04
C ALA A 50 1.57 6.97 -2.34
N SER A 51 2.23 7.29 -3.45
CA SER A 51 2.07 6.59 -4.71
C SER A 51 3.42 6.09 -5.20
N ALA A 52 3.46 4.89 -5.79
CA ALA A 52 4.64 4.37 -6.48
C ALA A 52 4.75 4.91 -7.93
N GLY A 53 3.90 5.86 -8.32
CA GLY A 53 3.87 6.48 -9.65
C GLY A 53 2.80 5.91 -10.57
N GLN A 54 2.82 6.38 -11.82
CA GLN A 54 1.92 5.98 -12.89
C GLN A 54 2.62 5.02 -13.85
N PHE A 55 1.88 4.01 -14.30
CA PHE A 55 2.41 2.93 -15.13
C PHE A 55 1.45 2.63 -16.28
N ALA A 56 2.00 2.26 -17.44
CA ALA A 56 1.21 1.82 -18.58
C ALA A 56 0.46 0.49 -18.37
N SER A 57 0.75 -0.26 -17.29
CA SER A 57 0.16 -1.57 -17.04
C SER A 57 -0.19 -1.77 -15.56
N ALA A 58 -1.39 -2.29 -15.30
CA ALA A 58 -1.86 -2.63 -13.95
C ALA A 58 -0.92 -3.60 -13.23
N ARG A 59 -0.36 -4.57 -13.95
CA ARG A 59 0.57 -5.56 -13.38
C ARG A 59 1.88 -4.91 -12.95
N LYS A 60 2.39 -3.95 -13.74
CA LYS A 60 3.60 -3.17 -13.38
C LYS A 60 3.33 -2.28 -12.17
N ALA A 61 2.18 -1.59 -12.16
CA ALA A 61 1.74 -0.79 -11.02
C ALA A 61 1.65 -1.64 -9.74
N LEU A 62 0.98 -2.80 -9.81
CA LEU A 62 0.84 -3.69 -8.65
C LEU A 62 2.18 -4.20 -8.15
N ARG A 63 3.10 -4.58 -9.04
CA ARG A 63 4.44 -5.04 -8.67
C ARG A 63 5.22 -3.94 -7.96
N ALA A 64 5.27 -2.75 -8.53
CA ALA A 64 5.97 -1.61 -7.93
C ALA A 64 5.35 -1.21 -6.58
N GLY A 65 4.02 -1.14 -6.51
CA GLY A 65 3.30 -0.84 -5.29
C GLY A 65 3.58 -1.87 -4.19
N ARG A 66 3.57 -3.17 -4.52
CA ARG A 66 3.91 -4.25 -3.56
C ARG A 66 5.32 -4.10 -3.01
N GLN A 67 6.30 -3.83 -3.88
CA GLN A 67 7.69 -3.61 -3.46
C GLN A 67 7.81 -2.41 -2.50
N MET A 68 7.14 -1.30 -2.82
CA MET A 68 7.13 -0.11 -1.97
C MET A 68 6.43 -0.39 -0.63
N ALA A 69 5.27 -1.04 -0.63
CA ALA A 69 4.56 -1.39 0.60
C ALA A 69 5.40 -2.30 1.52
N GLN A 70 6.10 -3.29 0.95
CA GLN A 70 7.01 -4.16 1.69
C GLN A 70 8.20 -3.39 2.27
N GLN A 71 8.82 -2.51 1.48
CA GLN A 71 9.91 -1.65 1.96
C GLN A 71 9.45 -0.75 3.12
N MET A 72 8.24 -0.17 3.03
CA MET A 72 7.68 0.65 4.10
C MET A 72 7.44 -0.13 5.39
N ALA A 73 7.01 -1.38 5.30
CA ALA A 73 6.88 -2.27 6.46
C ALA A 73 8.22 -2.54 7.17
N TRP A 74 9.34 -2.49 6.44
CA TRP A 74 10.68 -2.65 7.01
C TRP A 74 11.25 -1.38 7.64
N LEU A 75 10.64 -0.21 7.39
CA LEU A 75 11.07 1.07 7.98
C LEU A 75 10.60 1.20 9.43
N ARG A 76 11.33 0.53 10.32
CA ARG A 76 11.05 0.41 11.77
C ARG A 76 10.71 1.75 12.43
N TYR A 77 11.59 2.76 12.34
CA TYR A 77 11.43 3.99 13.13
C TYR A 77 10.55 5.07 12.49
N ARG A 78 10.03 4.85 11.27
CA ARG A 78 9.28 5.89 10.55
C ARG A 78 7.77 5.81 10.79
N PHE A 79 7.26 4.64 11.15
CA PHE A 79 5.82 4.37 11.20
C PHE A 79 5.38 3.63 12.46
N ASP A 80 6.26 3.51 13.45
CA ASP A 80 5.92 3.07 14.81
C ASP A 80 5.27 4.22 15.59
#